data_AF-A0A6L6R6Y4-F1
#
_entry.id   AF-A0A6L6R6Y4-F1
#
_cell.length_a   1.000
_cell.length_b   1.000
_cell.length_c   1.000
_cell.angle_alpha   90.00
_cell.angle_beta   90.00
_cell.angle_gamma   90.00
#
_symmetry.space_group_name_H-M   'P 1'
#
loop_
_entity.id
_entity.type
_entity.pdbx_description
1 polymer ?
#
loop_
_entity_poly.entity_id
_entity_poly.type
_entity_poly.pdbx_seq_one_letter_code
_entity_poly.pdbx_strand_id
1 'polypeptide(L)'
;MIDVPALARTKRRRRAKCVVALAAIVALAAPAPALAAPAPRTPVVVRSFDHAPLYFTSADNQRDVSIESSFPVSGDFARITMHVRLDCPTGGCDPWDRYGTIGVVTDPGAGDTPATIIELARFMTPYGVGGAWTLDVTDMRPLLAGDVTLDAHIDTWVGPGSDGGSGWQLSAWFAMTPGQPRRTA
;
A
#
# COMPACT_ATOMS: atom_id res chain seq x y z
N MET A 1 91.13 18.00 57.55
CA MET A 1 91.05 19.19 56.68
C MET A 1 90.27 18.78 55.44
N ILE A 2 89.05 19.22 55.16
CA ILE A 2 88.28 20.37 55.66
C ILE A 2 86.81 19.95 55.74
N ASP A 3 86.14 20.51 56.73
CA ASP A 3 84.78 20.33 57.22
C ASP A 3 83.77 21.21 56.44
N VAL A 4 82.48 21.15 56.83
CA VAL A 4 81.42 22.18 56.69
C VAL A 4 80.51 22.08 55.43
N PRO A 5 79.17 22.31 55.50
CA PRO A 5 78.18 22.02 56.55
C PRO A 5 76.83 21.44 56.03
N ALA A 6 75.98 21.01 56.99
CA ALA A 6 74.54 20.82 56.80
C ALA A 6 73.79 22.16 56.63
N LEU A 7 72.83 22.22 55.69
CA LEU A 7 71.85 23.31 55.59
C LEU A 7 70.42 22.78 55.75
N ALA A 8 69.81 23.14 56.88
CA ALA A 8 68.41 22.93 57.16
C ALA A 8 67.53 23.70 56.14
N ARG A 9 66.55 23.03 55.53
CA ARG A 9 65.49 23.69 54.77
C ARG A 9 64.13 23.45 55.40
N THR A 10 63.53 24.58 55.74
CA THR A 10 62.30 24.82 56.47
C THR A 10 61.06 24.34 55.70
N LYS A 11 60.12 23.71 56.42
CA LYS A 11 58.78 23.37 55.93
C LYS A 11 58.03 24.62 55.45
N ARG A 12 57.58 24.65 54.20
CA ARG A 12 56.40 25.42 53.77
C ARG A 12 55.36 24.47 53.19
N ARG A 13 54.37 24.10 54.01
CA ARG A 13 53.14 23.46 53.53
C ARG A 13 52.34 24.48 52.72
N ARG A 14 52.42 24.41 51.39
CA ARG A 14 51.47 25.11 50.51
C ARG A 14 50.20 24.27 50.46
N ARG A 15 49.11 24.77 51.07
CA ARG A 15 47.77 24.22 50.87
C ARG A 15 47.35 24.54 49.44
N ALA A 16 47.40 23.56 48.53
CA ALA A 16 46.77 23.67 47.23
C ALA A 16 45.25 23.65 47.43
N LYS A 17 44.60 24.79 47.23
CA LYS A 17 43.14 24.85 47.12
C LYS A 17 42.79 24.30 45.72
N CYS A 18 42.27 23.07 45.67
CA CYS A 18 41.56 22.57 44.49
C CYS A 18 40.32 23.44 44.28
N VAL A 19 40.36 24.35 43.31
CA VAL A 19 39.17 25.01 42.79
C VAL A 19 38.77 24.23 41.55
N VAL A 20 37.79 23.36 41.69
CA VAL A 20 37.15 22.69 40.55
C VAL A 20 36.28 23.74 39.87
N ALA A 21 36.76 24.28 38.75
CA ALA A 21 35.97 25.16 37.90
C ALA A 21 34.97 24.30 37.10
N LEU A 22 33.69 24.41 37.44
CA LEU A 22 32.60 23.80 36.70
C LEU A 22 32.44 24.57 35.38
N ALA A 23 32.92 24.01 34.27
CA ALA A 23 32.65 24.54 32.94
C ALA A 23 31.22 24.17 32.53
N ALA A 24 30.32 25.16 32.51
CA ALA A 24 28.98 24.98 31.95
C ALA A 24 29.10 24.88 30.42
N ILE A 25 28.95 23.66 29.88
CA ILE A 25 28.79 23.44 28.45
C ILE A 25 27.38 23.89 28.09
N VAL A 26 27.24 25.10 27.55
CA VAL A 26 26.01 25.52 26.89
C VAL A 26 26.00 24.86 25.51
N ALA A 27 25.31 23.73 25.41
CA ALA A 27 25.01 23.13 24.12
C ALA A 27 24.05 24.06 23.37
N LEU A 28 24.57 24.77 22.37
CA LEU A 28 23.75 25.53 21.44
C LEU A 28 22.96 24.51 20.61
N ALA A 29 21.69 24.29 20.95
CA ALA A 29 20.82 23.46 20.14
C ALA A 29 20.62 24.15 18.78
N ALA A 30 21.15 23.54 17.71
CA ALA A 30 20.82 23.95 16.37
C ALA A 30 19.29 23.78 16.17
N PRO A 31 18.61 24.73 15.50
CA PRO A 31 17.20 24.57 15.21
C PRO A 31 17.02 23.30 14.37
N ALA A 32 16.12 22.41 14.82
CA ALA A 32 15.69 21.28 14.01
C ALA A 32 15.28 21.78 12.62
N PRO A 33 15.63 21.08 11.53
CA PRO A 33 15.17 21.47 10.21
C PRO A 33 13.64 21.47 10.25
N ALA A 34 13.02 22.60 9.92
CA ALA A 34 11.58 22.64 9.73
C ALA A 34 11.23 21.57 8.70
N LEU A 35 10.31 20.64 9.03
CA LEU A 35 9.78 19.69 8.05
C LEU A 35 9.20 20.51 6.90
N ALA A 36 9.90 20.56 5.76
CA ALA A 36 9.34 21.12 4.55
C ALA A 36 8.10 20.29 4.19
N ALA A 37 6.94 20.93 4.03
CA ALA A 37 5.75 20.27 3.54
C ALA A 37 5.99 19.81 2.08
N PRO A 38 5.95 18.51 1.76
CA PRO A 38 5.97 18.11 0.35
C PRO A 38 4.63 18.46 -0.30
N ALA A 39 4.69 18.96 -1.54
CA ALA A 39 3.58 19.47 -2.34
C ALA A 39 2.34 18.53 -2.36
N PRO A 40 1.12 19.08 -2.56
CA PRO A 40 0.00 18.28 -2.99
C PRO A 40 0.35 17.67 -4.34
N ARG A 41 0.76 16.39 -4.34
CA ARG A 41 0.83 15.66 -5.60
C ARG A 41 -0.61 15.49 -6.07
N THR A 42 -0.84 15.61 -7.37
CA THR A 42 -2.20 15.54 -7.91
C THR A 42 -2.74 14.13 -7.65
N PRO A 43 -3.99 13.98 -7.17
CA PRO A 43 -4.63 12.67 -7.07
C PRO A 43 -4.51 11.92 -8.40
N VAL A 44 -4.06 10.67 -8.33
CA VAL A 44 -3.95 9.80 -9.50
C VAL A 44 -5.14 8.85 -9.50
N VAL A 45 -5.77 8.69 -10.67
CA VAL A 45 -6.80 7.69 -10.87
C VAL A 45 -6.29 6.66 -11.86
N VAL A 46 -6.12 5.41 -11.40
CA VAL A 46 -5.78 4.27 -12.26
C VAL A 46 -7.08 3.53 -12.56
N ARG A 47 -7.49 3.52 -13.82
CA ARG A 47 -8.66 2.76 -14.29
C ARG A 47 -8.17 1.41 -14.77
N SER A 48 -8.60 0.36 -14.10
CA SER A 48 -8.13 -1.00 -14.37
C SER A 48 -9.18 -1.75 -15.18
N PHE A 49 -10.28 -2.15 -14.55
CA PHE A 49 -11.39 -2.81 -15.25
C PHE A 49 -12.42 -1.77 -15.71
N ASP A 50 -12.87 -1.87 -16.95
CA ASP A 50 -13.93 -1.04 -17.53
C ASP A 50 -14.98 -1.94 -18.18
N HIS A 51 -16.10 -2.15 -17.48
CA HIS A 51 -17.19 -3.05 -17.88
C HIS A 51 -16.72 -4.43 -18.36
N ALA A 52 -15.69 -4.99 -17.70
CA ALA A 52 -15.16 -6.31 -18.01
C ALA A 52 -16.25 -7.37 -17.82
N PRO A 53 -16.53 -8.23 -18.82
CA PRO A 53 -17.56 -9.24 -18.69
C PRO A 53 -17.06 -10.43 -17.85
N LEU A 54 -17.84 -10.82 -16.85
CA LEU A 54 -17.62 -12.07 -16.11
C LEU A 54 -18.85 -12.97 -16.24
N TYR A 55 -18.68 -14.15 -16.82
CA TYR A 55 -19.77 -15.07 -17.09
C TYR A 55 -19.30 -16.51 -17.26
N PHE A 56 -20.26 -17.43 -17.30
CA PHE A 56 -20.02 -18.81 -17.66
C PHE A 56 -21.07 -19.32 -18.64
N THR A 57 -20.63 -20.05 -19.66
CA THR A 57 -21.48 -20.80 -20.59
C THR A 57 -20.93 -22.21 -20.78
N SER A 58 -21.65 -23.07 -21.50
CA SER A 58 -21.14 -24.40 -21.87
C SER A 58 -19.96 -24.35 -22.85
N ALA A 59 -19.79 -23.24 -23.58
CA ALA A 59 -18.76 -23.07 -24.60
C ALA A 59 -17.57 -22.22 -24.12
N ASP A 60 -17.74 -21.44 -23.06
CA ASP A 60 -16.79 -20.42 -22.63
C ASP A 60 -16.87 -20.17 -21.11
N ASN A 61 -15.71 -20.04 -20.47
CA ASN A 61 -15.57 -19.80 -19.03
C ASN A 61 -14.80 -18.51 -18.81
N GLN A 62 -15.53 -17.40 -18.68
CA GLN A 62 -15.00 -16.07 -18.43
C GLN A 62 -15.24 -15.66 -16.97
N ARG A 63 -15.14 -16.60 -16.03
CA ARG A 63 -15.31 -16.31 -14.59
C ARG A 63 -14.10 -15.66 -13.96
N ASP A 64 -12.97 -15.71 -14.65
CA ASP A 64 -11.70 -15.11 -14.30
C ASP A 64 -11.31 -14.15 -15.44
N VAL A 65 -10.92 -12.93 -15.09
CA VAL A 65 -10.46 -11.91 -16.04
C VAL A 65 -9.21 -11.27 -15.48
N SER A 66 -8.10 -11.45 -16.17
CA SER A 66 -6.82 -10.81 -15.86
C SER A 66 -6.53 -9.65 -16.81
N ILE A 67 -6.00 -8.55 -16.29
CA ILE A 67 -5.57 -7.39 -17.07
C ILE A 67 -4.24 -6.83 -16.52
N GLU A 68 -3.46 -6.19 -17.38
CA GLU A 68 -2.35 -5.35 -16.92
C GLU A 68 -2.86 -3.95 -16.56
N SER A 69 -2.35 -3.39 -15.47
CA SER A 69 -2.66 -2.04 -15.00
C SER A 69 -1.38 -1.31 -14.63
N SER A 70 -1.18 -0.12 -15.20
CA SER A 70 0.01 0.70 -14.93
C SER A 70 -0.24 1.66 -13.77
N PHE A 71 0.41 1.39 -12.65
CA PHE A 71 0.44 2.25 -11.47
C PHE A 71 1.70 3.12 -11.45
N PRO A 72 1.68 4.27 -10.75
CA PRO A 72 2.89 5.06 -10.54
C PRO A 72 4.00 4.22 -9.88
N VAL A 73 5.18 4.15 -10.52
CA VAL A 73 6.35 3.42 -9.99
C VAL A 73 6.89 4.05 -8.71
N SER A 74 6.67 5.36 -8.54
CA SER A 74 7.11 6.11 -7.38
C SER A 74 6.05 7.13 -6.95
N GLY A 75 6.12 7.54 -5.68
CA GLY A 75 5.20 8.48 -5.07
C GLY A 75 4.70 7.96 -3.74
N ASP A 76 4.78 8.82 -2.72
CA ASP A 76 4.12 8.51 -1.46
C ASP A 76 2.63 8.82 -1.59
N PHE A 77 1.84 7.78 -1.42
CA PHE A 77 0.38 7.85 -1.33
C PHE A 77 -0.04 7.60 0.11
N ALA A 78 -0.64 8.62 0.72
CA ALA A 78 -1.18 8.54 2.08
C ALA A 78 -2.46 7.71 2.13
N ARG A 79 -3.17 7.59 1.00
CA ARG A 79 -4.34 6.73 0.86
C ARG A 79 -4.44 6.18 -0.56
N ILE A 80 -4.81 4.91 -0.67
CA ILE A 80 -5.25 4.29 -1.92
C ILE A 80 -6.65 3.75 -1.68
N THR A 81 -7.62 4.27 -2.42
CA THR A 81 -9.01 3.82 -2.37
C THR A 81 -9.35 3.08 -3.65
N MET A 82 -9.73 1.82 -3.51
CA MET A 82 -10.27 1.02 -4.61
C MET A 82 -11.78 1.20 -4.67
N HIS A 83 -12.30 1.44 -5.87
CA HIS A 83 -13.72 1.41 -6.14
C HIS A 83 -14.02 0.23 -7.02
N VAL A 84 -15.08 -0.51 -6.67
CA VAL A 84 -15.57 -1.66 -7.42
C VAL A 84 -17.02 -1.38 -7.76
N ARG A 85 -17.41 -1.59 -9.02
CA ARG A 85 -18.77 -1.44 -9.50
C ARG A 85 -19.15 -2.65 -10.34
N LEU A 86 -20.33 -3.18 -10.05
CA LEU A 86 -21.01 -4.17 -10.87
C LEU A 86 -22.22 -3.53 -11.52
N ASP A 87 -22.29 -3.67 -12.84
CA ASP A 87 -23.45 -3.34 -13.64
C ASP A 87 -24.05 -4.61 -14.24
N CYS A 88 -25.34 -4.56 -14.53
CA CYS A 88 -26.04 -5.67 -15.17
C CYS A 88 -25.93 -5.53 -16.69
N PRO A 89 -25.41 -6.55 -17.40
CA PRO A 89 -25.38 -6.52 -18.85
C PRO A 89 -26.79 -6.44 -19.46
N THR A 90 -26.84 -6.18 -20.77
CA THR A 90 -28.10 -6.31 -21.53
C THR A 90 -28.68 -7.72 -21.33
N GLY A 91 -29.97 -7.78 -20.98
CA GLY A 91 -30.65 -9.04 -20.63
C GLY A 91 -30.60 -9.40 -19.14
N GLY A 92 -29.96 -8.58 -18.30
CA GLY A 92 -29.88 -8.79 -16.85
C GLY A 92 -28.56 -9.42 -16.42
N CYS A 93 -28.27 -9.27 -15.13
CA CYS A 93 -27.14 -9.92 -14.46
C CYS A 93 -27.57 -11.26 -13.85
N ASP A 94 -26.59 -12.07 -13.43
CA ASP A 94 -26.83 -13.29 -12.64
C ASP A 94 -27.74 -12.98 -11.43
N PRO A 95 -28.89 -13.68 -11.26
CA PRO A 95 -29.83 -13.38 -10.20
C PRO A 95 -29.33 -13.80 -8.82
N TRP A 96 -28.24 -14.57 -8.72
CA TRP A 96 -27.73 -15.14 -7.48
C TRP A 96 -26.65 -14.27 -6.83
N ASP A 97 -26.52 -14.41 -5.51
CA ASP A 97 -25.43 -13.82 -4.72
C ASP A 97 -24.16 -14.66 -4.85
N ARG A 98 -23.23 -14.18 -5.69
CA ARG A 98 -21.93 -14.83 -5.92
C ARG A 98 -20.88 -14.17 -5.07
N TYR A 99 -19.89 -14.94 -4.60
CA TYR A 99 -18.68 -14.30 -4.12
C TYR A 99 -17.87 -13.80 -5.32
N GLY A 100 -17.21 -12.67 -5.15
CA GLY A 100 -16.28 -12.11 -6.11
C GLY A 100 -15.03 -11.59 -5.43
N THR A 101 -13.92 -11.62 -6.16
CA THR A 101 -12.61 -11.19 -5.68
C THR A 101 -11.92 -10.35 -6.75
N ILE A 102 -11.07 -9.43 -6.31
CA ILE A 102 -10.09 -8.78 -7.17
C ILE A 102 -8.75 -8.82 -6.43
N GLY A 103 -7.69 -9.24 -7.11
CA GLY A 103 -6.37 -9.40 -6.52
C GLY A 103 -5.22 -9.03 -7.46
N VAL A 104 -4.03 -8.97 -6.89
CA VAL A 104 -2.77 -8.83 -7.64
C VAL A 104 -2.19 -10.21 -7.86
N VAL A 105 -1.85 -10.54 -9.11
CA VAL A 105 -1.09 -11.74 -9.44
C VAL A 105 0.37 -11.50 -9.06
N THR A 106 0.85 -12.21 -8.03
CA THR A 106 2.25 -12.11 -7.58
C THR A 106 3.14 -13.20 -8.17
N ASP A 107 2.53 -14.31 -8.57
CA ASP A 107 3.17 -15.38 -9.34
C ASP A 107 2.14 -15.84 -10.37
N PRO A 108 2.39 -15.75 -11.69
CA PRO A 108 1.46 -16.19 -12.70
C PRO A 108 1.24 -17.71 -12.73
N GLY A 109 2.04 -18.48 -11.98
CA GLY A 109 2.03 -19.94 -12.05
C GLY A 109 2.71 -20.45 -13.32
N ALA A 110 2.88 -21.77 -13.39
CA ALA A 110 3.47 -22.44 -14.54
C ALA A 110 3.08 -23.93 -14.57
N GLY A 111 2.73 -24.44 -15.76
CA GLY A 111 2.26 -25.81 -15.93
C GLY A 111 0.99 -26.06 -15.10
N ASP A 112 1.04 -27.07 -14.23
CA ASP A 112 -0.07 -27.41 -13.32
C ASP A 112 -0.05 -26.57 -12.02
N THR A 113 0.89 -25.63 -11.87
CA THR A 113 0.98 -24.76 -10.69
C THR A 113 0.05 -23.57 -10.87
N PRO A 114 -0.96 -23.36 -10.00
CA PRO A 114 -1.86 -22.23 -10.12
C PRO A 114 -1.14 -20.92 -9.84
N ALA A 115 -1.68 -19.82 -10.38
CA ALA A 115 -1.24 -18.48 -10.05
C ALA A 115 -1.41 -18.20 -8.54
N THR A 116 -0.47 -17.46 -7.96
CA THR A 116 -0.59 -16.91 -6.61
C THR A 116 -1.16 -15.49 -6.70
N ILE A 117 -2.30 -15.29 -6.06
CA ILE A 117 -3.04 -14.03 -6.06
C ILE A 117 -3.15 -13.50 -4.63
N ILE A 118 -2.77 -12.25 -4.41
CA ILE A 118 -3.05 -11.52 -3.17
C ILE A 118 -4.33 -10.72 -3.38
N GLU A 119 -5.39 -11.07 -2.63
CA GLU A 119 -6.68 -10.38 -2.71
C GLU A 119 -6.59 -8.92 -2.21
N LEU A 120 -7.05 -7.99 -3.05
CA LEU A 120 -7.24 -6.58 -2.69
C LEU A 120 -8.66 -6.32 -2.17
N ALA A 121 -9.64 -7.01 -2.76
CA ALA A 121 -11.04 -6.88 -2.42
C ALA A 121 -11.74 -8.24 -2.52
N ARG A 122 -12.66 -8.48 -1.58
CA ARG A 122 -13.65 -9.55 -1.64
C ARG A 122 -15.03 -8.95 -1.42
N PHE A 123 -15.99 -9.34 -2.24
CA PHE A 123 -17.37 -8.84 -2.18
C PHE A 123 -18.36 -9.98 -2.47
N MET A 124 -19.63 -9.75 -2.14
CA MET A 124 -20.75 -10.59 -2.54
C MET A 124 -21.61 -9.80 -3.52
N THR A 125 -21.93 -10.37 -4.68
CA THR A 125 -22.85 -9.74 -5.62
C THR A 125 -24.25 -9.65 -5.00
N PRO A 126 -24.99 -8.56 -5.21
CA PRO A 126 -26.39 -8.51 -4.80
C PRO A 126 -27.24 -9.34 -5.76
N TYR A 127 -28.40 -9.80 -5.30
CA TYR A 127 -29.33 -10.60 -6.10
C TYR A 127 -29.89 -9.79 -7.30
N GLY A 128 -29.47 -10.11 -8.52
CA GLY A 128 -30.07 -9.63 -9.77
C GLY A 128 -30.04 -8.11 -10.00
N VAL A 129 -29.21 -7.38 -9.26
CA VAL A 129 -29.04 -5.92 -9.40
C VAL A 129 -27.56 -5.55 -9.40
N GLY A 130 -27.23 -4.33 -9.82
CA GLY A 130 -25.87 -3.81 -9.74
C GLY A 130 -25.42 -3.55 -8.29
N GLY A 131 -24.11 -3.39 -8.10
CA GLY A 131 -23.50 -3.16 -6.79
C GLY A 131 -22.33 -2.19 -6.87
N ALA A 132 -21.99 -1.55 -5.75
CA ALA A 132 -20.82 -0.70 -5.67
C ALA A 132 -20.17 -0.77 -4.29
N TRP A 133 -18.84 -0.86 -4.27
CA TRP A 133 -18.03 -0.90 -3.07
C TRP A 133 -16.90 0.11 -3.16
N THR A 134 -16.49 0.60 -2.00
CA THR A 134 -15.33 1.48 -1.86
C THR A 134 -14.50 0.93 -0.70
N LEU A 135 -13.26 0.56 -1.00
CA LEU A 135 -12.35 -0.11 -0.07
C LEU A 135 -11.08 0.72 0.10
N ASP A 136 -10.61 0.86 1.33
CA ASP A 136 -9.28 1.39 1.60
C ASP A 136 -8.27 0.25 1.45
N VAL A 137 -7.41 0.33 0.42
CA VAL A 137 -6.37 -0.66 0.09
C VAL A 137 -4.98 -0.07 0.31
N THR A 138 -4.85 0.94 1.15
CA THR A 138 -3.59 1.67 1.39
C THR A 138 -2.45 0.75 1.84
N ASP A 139 -2.76 -0.29 2.62
CA ASP A 139 -1.75 -1.24 3.11
C ASP A 139 -1.18 -2.13 1.99
N MET A 140 -1.91 -2.28 0.87
CA MET A 140 -1.47 -3.02 -0.32
C MET A 140 -0.59 -2.19 -1.26
N ARG A 141 -0.26 -0.93 -0.88
CA ARG A 141 0.58 -0.02 -1.68
C ARG A 141 1.85 -0.66 -2.27
N PRO A 142 2.63 -1.51 -1.56
CA PRO A 142 3.82 -2.12 -2.15
C PRO A 142 3.55 -3.02 -3.36
N LEU A 143 2.32 -3.50 -3.52
CA LEU A 143 1.88 -4.33 -4.65
C LEU A 143 1.30 -3.51 -5.81
N LEU A 144 1.06 -2.21 -5.62
CA LEU A 144 0.35 -1.31 -6.55
C LEU A 144 1.31 -0.26 -7.12
N ALA A 145 2.42 -0.70 -7.70
CA ALA A 145 3.46 0.16 -8.28
C ALA A 145 4.02 -0.44 -9.58
N GLY A 146 4.15 0.40 -10.62
CA GLY A 146 4.54 -0.05 -11.95
C GLY A 146 3.45 -0.84 -12.66
N ASP A 147 3.84 -1.69 -13.60
CA ASP A 147 2.90 -2.56 -14.30
C ASP A 147 2.55 -3.76 -13.42
N VAL A 148 1.26 -3.90 -13.12
CA VAL A 148 0.72 -4.91 -12.21
C VAL A 148 -0.37 -5.67 -12.92
N THR A 149 -0.30 -7.00 -12.88
CA THR A 149 -1.40 -7.85 -13.35
C THR A 149 -2.46 -7.96 -12.26
N LEU A 150 -3.66 -7.48 -12.56
CA LEU A 150 -4.84 -7.63 -11.71
C LEU A 150 -5.69 -8.77 -12.24
N ASP A 151 -6.19 -9.59 -11.32
CA ASP A 151 -7.12 -10.67 -11.61
C ASP A 151 -8.44 -10.38 -10.90
N ALA A 152 -9.55 -10.58 -11.60
CA ALA A 152 -10.89 -10.50 -11.06
C ALA A 152 -11.62 -11.82 -11.28
N HIS A 153 -12.27 -12.30 -10.23
CA HIS A 153 -13.06 -13.52 -10.24
C HIS A 153 -14.48 -13.27 -9.74
N ILE A 154 -15.47 -13.88 -10.37
CA ILE A 154 -16.82 -14.03 -9.82
C ILE A 154 -17.29 -15.46 -10.07
N ASP A 155 -17.78 -16.15 -9.03
CA ASP A 155 -18.30 -17.52 -9.13
C ASP A 155 -19.70 -17.60 -9.76
N THR A 156 -19.88 -16.91 -10.89
CA THR A 156 -21.10 -16.94 -11.67
C THR A 156 -21.15 -18.18 -12.53
N TRP A 157 -22.31 -18.83 -12.59
CA TRP A 157 -22.55 -19.97 -13.50
C TRP A 157 -23.56 -19.60 -14.59
N VAL A 158 -23.68 -18.29 -14.84
CA VAL A 158 -24.66 -17.68 -15.73
C VAL A 158 -23.91 -16.89 -16.79
N GLY A 159 -24.43 -16.89 -18.01
CA GLY A 159 -23.82 -16.17 -19.11
C GLY A 159 -24.79 -15.91 -20.27
N PRO A 160 -24.35 -15.14 -21.27
CA PRO A 160 -25.20 -14.71 -22.37
C PRO A 160 -25.99 -15.86 -23.01
N GLY A 161 -27.27 -15.64 -23.25
CA GLY A 161 -28.17 -16.64 -23.82
C GLY A 161 -28.77 -17.62 -22.81
N SER A 162 -28.49 -17.46 -21.52
CA SER A 162 -29.18 -18.20 -20.45
C SER A 162 -30.47 -17.50 -20.00
N ASP A 163 -31.39 -18.27 -19.40
CA ASP A 163 -32.60 -17.73 -18.77
C ASP A 163 -32.30 -16.94 -17.47
N GLY A 164 -31.05 -17.01 -16.98
CA GLY A 164 -30.58 -16.34 -15.78
C GLY A 164 -29.90 -14.99 -16.04
N GLY A 165 -29.95 -14.46 -17.25
CA GLY A 165 -29.22 -13.23 -17.62
C GLY A 165 -27.84 -13.53 -18.21
N SER A 166 -26.94 -12.55 -18.18
CA SER A 166 -25.72 -12.53 -18.98
C SER A 166 -24.44 -12.41 -18.14
N GLY A 167 -24.47 -12.86 -16.88
CA GLY A 167 -23.33 -12.74 -15.95
C GLY A 167 -23.22 -11.34 -15.34
N TRP A 168 -22.03 -10.74 -15.36
CA TRP A 168 -21.73 -9.46 -14.72
C TRP A 168 -20.87 -8.56 -15.59
N GLN A 169 -20.98 -7.23 -15.42
CA GLN A 169 -20.01 -6.26 -15.94
C GLN A 169 -19.28 -5.60 -14.77
N LEU A 170 -17.97 -5.84 -14.67
CA LEU A 170 -17.12 -5.33 -13.61
C LEU A 170 -16.33 -4.10 -14.07
N SER A 171 -16.46 -3.02 -13.30
CA SER A 171 -15.55 -1.88 -13.37
C SER A 171 -14.82 -1.73 -12.05
N ALA A 172 -13.52 -1.46 -12.10
CA ALA A 172 -12.75 -1.14 -10.90
C ALA A 172 -11.62 -0.16 -11.19
N TRP A 173 -11.44 0.79 -10.27
CA TRP A 173 -10.41 1.82 -10.37
C TRP A 173 -9.88 2.20 -9.01
N PHE A 174 -8.68 2.79 -9.00
CA PHE A 174 -7.95 3.18 -7.80
C PHE A 174 -7.79 4.69 -7.77
N ALA A 175 -8.27 5.33 -6.71
CA ALA A 175 -8.00 6.72 -6.40
C ALA A 175 -6.83 6.80 -5.40
N MET A 176 -5.67 7.25 -5.88
CA MET A 176 -4.44 7.35 -5.09
C MET A 176 -4.26 8.80 -4.64
N THR A 177 -4.43 9.05 -3.34
CA THR A 177 -4.27 10.37 -2.72
C THR A 177 -2.84 10.54 -2.24
N PRO A 178 -2.11 11.54 -2.75
CA PRO A 178 -0.71 11.73 -2.38
C PRO A 178 -0.53 12.23 -0.96
N GLY A 179 0.59 11.85 -0.35
CA GLY A 179 0.97 12.27 0.99
C GLY A 179 1.85 11.24 1.67
N GLN A 180 2.36 11.59 2.85
CA GLN A 180 3.23 10.68 3.61
C GLN A 180 2.42 9.49 4.14
N PRO A 181 2.92 8.24 4.02
CA PRO A 181 2.27 7.08 4.59
C PRO A 181 2.32 7.16 6.12
N ARG A 182 1.26 6.72 6.79
CA ARG A 182 1.23 6.73 8.27
C ARG A 182 2.24 5.76 8.91
N ARG A 183 2.77 4.80 8.15
CA ARG A 183 3.89 3.95 8.56
C ARG A 183 4.98 4.00 7.50
N THR A 184 6.16 4.46 7.87
CA THR A 184 7.39 4.21 7.12
C THR A 184 7.75 2.74 7.30
N ALA A 185 8.04 2.05 6.20
CA ALA A 185 8.68 0.73 6.24
C ALA A 185 10.07 0.83 6.90
#